data_AF-A0A2T5YG74-F1
#
_entry.id   AF-A0A2T5YG74-F1
#
_cell.length_a   1.000
_cell.length_b   1.000
_cell.length_c   1.000
_cell.angle_alpha   90.00
_cell.angle_beta   90.00
_cell.angle_gamma   90.00
#
_symmetry.space_group_name_H-M   'P 1'
#
loop_
_entity.id
_entity.type
_entity.pdbx_description
1 polymer ?
#
loop_
_entity_poly.entity_id
_entity_poly.type
_entity_poly.pdbx_seq_one_letter_code
_entity_poly.pdbx_strand_id
1 'polypeptide(L)'
;MGYLAFILFVAVVGFVFYRWATRSERHRRQVLATDFPVEWRNILQNRVGFYHTLKTDEEKQRFEKMVQLFLSEKRITGIDVEIDDLTKVLVAASAIIPIFGFRDWEYRNLGEVLVFPGSIQKYKDEKSEVVSEVLGRVNPFQNDHYVTLSKPALEQGFRDMADRKNVGIHEFAHMLDQADGEIDGTPTAYLPAKLVQPWQELMYRKIQKILQGKSDIDDYGATSEAEFFAVVTEYFFEKPGQLAEKHPRLYELLTQIFQQNPKRRFRINFRELLNPHGKRLGRNEPCPCGSGEKYKNCCLLKRK
;
A
#
# COMPACT_ATOMS: atom_id res chain seq x y z
N MET A 1 37.18 30.42 33.16
CA MET A 1 37.25 29.96 31.76
C MET A 1 36.71 28.53 31.57
N GLY A 2 37.06 27.56 32.42
CA GLY A 2 36.59 26.16 32.28
C GLY A 2 35.07 25.95 32.40
N TYR A 3 34.39 26.63 33.33
CA TYR A 3 32.94 26.47 33.52
C TYR A 3 32.10 26.97 32.33
N LEU A 4 32.48 28.10 31.72
CA LEU A 4 31.78 28.61 30.52
C LEU A 4 31.99 27.69 29.31
N ALA A 5 33.21 27.16 29.14
CA ALA A 5 33.50 26.17 28.10
C ALA A 5 32.72 24.86 28.32
N PHE A 6 32.58 24.41 29.56
CA PHE A 6 31.79 23.22 29.91
C PHE A 6 30.29 23.43 29.65
N ILE A 7 29.72 24.56 30.06
CA ILE A 7 28.31 24.90 29.79
C ILE A 7 28.05 24.96 28.29
N LEU A 8 28.95 25.58 27.52
CA LEU A 8 28.83 25.63 26.05
C LEU A 8 28.89 24.22 25.44
N PHE A 9 29.81 23.37 25.90
CA PHE A 9 29.92 21.99 25.44
C PHE A 9 28.63 21.20 25.71
N VAL A 10 28.08 21.26 26.93
CA VAL A 10 26.83 20.59 27.29
C VAL A 10 25.66 21.13 26.45
N ALA A 11 25.60 22.44 26.22
CA ALA A 11 24.57 23.04 25.37
C ALA A 11 24.66 22.56 23.91
N VAL A 12 25.87 22.45 23.36
CA VAL A 12 26.10 21.94 21.99
C VAL A 12 25.73 20.46 21.91
N VAL A 13 26.17 19.63 22.86
CA VAL A 13 25.82 18.20 22.88
C VAL A 13 24.31 18.03 23.03
N GLY A 14 23.68 18.78 23.93
CA GLY A 14 22.22 18.79 24.11
C GLY A 14 21.48 19.23 22.84
N PHE A 15 21.99 20.25 22.14
CA PHE A 15 21.43 20.70 20.86
C PHE A 15 21.58 19.65 19.76
N VAL A 16 22.76 19.03 19.61
CA VAL A 16 23.01 17.95 18.63
C VAL A 16 22.11 16.75 18.93
N PHE A 17 22.02 16.34 20.19
CA PHE A 17 21.14 15.26 20.61
C PHE A 17 19.67 15.60 20.34
N TYR A 18 19.21 16.80 20.69
CA TYR A 18 17.85 17.26 20.37
C TYR A 18 17.59 17.24 18.87
N ARG A 19 18.52 17.70 18.04
CA ARG A 19 18.36 17.67 16.58
C ARG A 19 18.34 16.25 16.04
N TRP A 20 19.17 15.35 16.55
CA TRP A 20 19.16 13.94 16.16
C TRP A 20 17.85 13.26 16.57
N ALA A 21 17.45 13.39 17.84
CA ALA A 21 16.23 12.77 18.39
C ALA A 21 14.95 13.28 17.70
N THR A 22 14.91 14.56 17.30
CA THR A 22 13.76 15.15 16.59
C THR A 22 13.86 15.07 15.07
N ARG A 23 14.91 14.43 14.50
CA ARG A 23 15.14 14.42 13.05
C ARG A 23 13.96 13.84 12.27
N SER A 24 13.46 12.67 12.70
CA SER A 24 12.34 11.98 12.04
C SER A 24 11.07 12.84 12.07
N GLU A 25 10.68 13.30 13.26
CA GLU A 25 9.49 14.14 13.44
C GLU A 25 9.57 15.46 12.65
N ARG A 26 10.74 16.11 12.62
CA ARG A 26 10.95 17.33 11.83
C ARG A 26 10.85 17.04 10.32
N HIS A 27 11.39 15.91 9.86
CA HIS A 27 11.28 15.51 8.47
C HIS A 27 9.83 15.26 8.06
N ARG A 28 9.08 14.48 8.86
CA ARG A 28 7.66 14.22 8.64
C ARG A 28 6.83 15.50 8.61
N ARG A 29 7.07 16.44 9.52
CA ARG A 29 6.42 17.76 9.49
C ARG A 29 6.72 18.54 8.22
N GLN A 30 7.95 18.49 7.71
CA GLN A 30 8.31 19.14 6.45
C GLN A 30 7.60 18.50 5.25
N VAL A 31 7.58 17.16 5.19
CA VAL A 31 6.89 16.41 4.14
C VAL A 31 5.39 16.73 4.14
N LEU A 32 4.74 16.68 5.32
CA LEU A 32 3.31 16.95 5.48
C LEU A 32 2.92 18.42 5.32
N ALA A 33 3.87 19.35 5.43
CA ALA A 33 3.66 20.75 5.12
C ALA A 33 3.74 21.05 3.61
N THR A 34 4.26 20.12 2.82
CA THR A 34 4.35 20.24 1.37
C THR A 34 3.05 19.74 0.73
N ASP A 35 2.55 20.47 -0.26
CA ASP A 35 1.35 20.07 -0.99
C ASP A 35 1.55 18.73 -1.70
N PHE A 36 0.49 17.92 -1.71
CA PHE A 36 0.50 16.65 -2.43
C PHE A 36 0.57 16.89 -3.94
N PRO A 37 1.60 16.34 -4.64
CA PRO A 37 1.81 16.60 -6.06
C PRO A 37 0.59 16.29 -6.92
N VAL A 38 0.28 17.18 -7.86
CA VAL A 38 -0.89 17.05 -8.75
C VAL A 38 -0.80 15.78 -9.59
N GLU A 39 0.39 15.43 -10.09
CA GLU A 39 0.58 14.23 -10.89
C GLU A 39 0.34 12.94 -10.10
N TRP A 40 0.77 12.89 -8.84
CA TRP A 40 0.49 11.75 -7.97
C TRP A 40 -1.02 11.64 -7.71
N ARG A 41 -1.72 12.77 -7.56
CA ARG A 41 -3.18 12.77 -7.38
C ARG A 41 -3.89 12.27 -8.63
N ASN A 42 -3.42 12.67 -9.80
CA ASN A 42 -3.93 12.16 -11.07
C ASN A 42 -3.73 10.64 -11.17
N ILE A 43 -2.59 10.10 -10.73
CA ILE A 43 -2.36 8.65 -10.72
C ILE A 43 -3.35 7.95 -9.78
N LEU A 44 -3.50 8.43 -8.54
CA LEU A 44 -4.46 7.87 -7.58
C LEU A 44 -5.89 7.89 -8.13
N GLN A 45 -6.31 8.99 -8.75
CA GLN A 45 -7.63 9.16 -9.36
C GLN A 45 -7.86 8.35 -10.64
N ASN A 46 -6.81 7.87 -11.33
CA ASN A 46 -6.99 7.15 -12.58
C ASN A 46 -6.70 5.65 -12.46
N ARG A 47 -5.91 5.26 -11.45
CA ARG A 47 -5.39 3.89 -11.31
C ARG A 47 -5.82 3.21 -10.01
N VAL A 48 -6.11 3.96 -8.94
CA VAL A 48 -6.33 3.35 -7.63
C VAL A 48 -7.82 3.28 -7.32
N GLY A 49 -8.44 2.14 -7.64
CA GLY A 49 -9.87 1.88 -7.37
C GLY A 49 -10.29 2.22 -5.95
N PHE A 50 -9.48 1.81 -4.96
CA PHE A 50 -9.69 2.11 -3.55
C PHE A 50 -9.81 3.61 -3.25
N TYR A 51 -9.03 4.47 -3.89
CA TYR A 51 -9.02 5.92 -3.67
C TYR A 51 -10.37 6.56 -4.05
N HIS A 52 -11.06 6.02 -5.06
CA HIS A 52 -12.42 6.45 -5.41
C HIS A 52 -13.44 6.13 -4.32
N THR A 53 -13.21 5.06 -3.56
CA THR A 53 -14.14 4.61 -2.52
C THR A 53 -14.11 5.52 -1.27
N LEU A 54 -13.10 6.37 -1.14
CA LEU A 54 -12.97 7.36 -0.07
C LEU A 54 -13.99 8.48 -0.29
N LYS A 55 -14.92 8.65 0.66
CA LYS A 55 -16.12 9.48 0.47
C LYS A 55 -15.90 10.93 0.84
N THR A 56 -15.07 11.18 1.84
CA THR A 56 -14.82 12.53 2.36
C THR A 56 -13.45 13.03 1.91
N ASP A 57 -13.32 14.34 1.82
CA ASP A 57 -12.04 14.96 1.46
C ASP A 57 -11.00 14.72 2.55
N GLU A 58 -11.41 14.58 3.82
CA GLU A 58 -10.51 14.21 4.92
C GLU A 58 -9.95 12.80 4.76
N GLU A 59 -10.76 11.82 4.32
CA GLU A 59 -10.29 10.46 4.04
C GLU A 59 -9.25 10.47 2.90
N LYS A 60 -9.51 11.23 1.82
CA LYS A 60 -8.59 11.36 0.68
C LYS A 60 -7.30 12.07 1.06
N GLN A 61 -7.39 13.18 1.79
CA GLN A 61 -6.21 13.90 2.31
C GLN A 61 -5.39 13.03 3.25
N ARG A 62 -6.03 12.21 4.10
CA ARG A 62 -5.30 11.26 4.94
C ARG A 62 -4.56 10.23 4.11
N PHE A 63 -5.22 9.65 3.11
CA PHE A 63 -4.58 8.68 2.21
C PHE A 63 -3.39 9.30 1.46
N GLU A 64 -3.55 10.50 0.91
CA GLU A 64 -2.49 11.26 0.25
C GLU A 64 -1.30 11.52 1.18
N LYS A 65 -1.55 11.93 2.43
CA LYS A 65 -0.51 12.12 3.44
C LYS A 65 0.22 10.82 3.80
N MET A 66 -0.51 9.70 3.92
CA MET A 66 0.09 8.39 4.16
C MET A 66 1.00 7.97 2.98
N VAL A 67 0.56 8.21 1.75
CA VAL A 67 1.38 7.97 0.54
C VAL A 67 2.63 8.85 0.52
N GLN A 68 2.52 10.14 0.83
CA GLN A 68 3.68 11.04 0.92
C GLN A 68 4.69 10.57 1.96
N LEU A 69 4.22 10.24 3.17
CA LEU A 69 5.09 9.77 4.24
C LEU A 69 5.80 8.49 3.83
N PHE A 70 5.06 7.50 3.31
CA PHE A 70 5.63 6.26 2.81
C PHE A 70 6.74 6.52 1.77
N LEU A 71 6.48 7.35 0.76
CA LEU A 71 7.45 7.67 -0.29
C LEU A 71 8.65 8.49 0.20
N SER A 72 8.50 9.23 1.30
CA SER A 72 9.61 9.98 1.91
C SER A 72 10.50 9.10 2.80
N GLU A 73 9.93 8.06 3.41
CA GLU A 73 10.59 7.23 4.42
C GLU A 73 11.11 5.91 3.85
N LYS A 74 10.45 5.37 2.83
CA LYS A 74 10.75 4.04 2.25
C LYS A 74 11.41 4.19 0.90
N ARG A 75 12.52 3.48 0.71
CA ARG A 75 13.23 3.45 -0.56
C ARG A 75 12.52 2.51 -1.52
N ILE A 76 12.40 2.94 -2.78
CA ILE A 76 11.91 2.10 -3.88
C ILE A 76 13.02 2.08 -4.93
N THR A 77 13.57 0.89 -5.19
CA THR A 77 14.70 0.70 -6.11
C THR A 77 14.29 -0.21 -7.25
N GLY A 78 14.56 0.24 -8.48
CA GLY A 78 14.37 -0.54 -9.67
C GLY A 78 15.62 -1.34 -10.00
N ILE A 79 15.47 -2.65 -10.16
CA ILE A 79 16.50 -3.55 -10.67
C ILE A 79 16.22 -3.72 -12.16
N ASP A 80 17.12 -3.23 -13.01
CA ASP A 80 16.97 -3.23 -14.47
C ASP A 80 15.67 -2.58 -14.98
N VAL A 81 15.10 -1.66 -14.19
CA VAL A 81 13.88 -0.93 -14.54
C VAL A 81 13.88 0.46 -13.94
N GLU A 82 13.37 1.44 -14.68
CA GLU A 82 13.23 2.81 -14.19
C GLU A 82 11.99 2.96 -13.28
N ILE A 83 12.19 3.70 -12.18
CA ILE A 83 11.15 4.01 -11.20
C ILE A 83 10.58 5.40 -11.44
N ASP A 84 9.55 5.43 -12.28
CA ASP A 84 8.72 6.61 -12.55
C ASP A 84 7.71 6.88 -11.41
N ASP A 85 7.04 8.04 -11.48
CA ASP A 85 6.05 8.45 -10.48
C ASP A 85 4.83 7.52 -10.46
N LEU A 86 4.46 6.93 -11.58
CA LEU A 86 3.40 5.91 -11.63
C LEU A 86 3.77 4.74 -10.73
N THR A 87 4.94 4.14 -10.93
CA THR A 87 5.43 3.00 -10.13
C THR A 87 5.49 3.33 -8.66
N LYS A 88 6.07 4.49 -8.29
CA LYS A 88 6.15 4.95 -6.90
C LYS A 88 4.78 5.01 -6.24
N VAL A 89 3.82 5.68 -6.89
CA VAL A 89 2.48 5.87 -6.33
C VAL A 89 1.74 4.55 -6.23
N LEU A 90 1.89 3.62 -7.19
CA LEU A 90 1.27 2.30 -7.12
C LEU A 90 1.86 1.45 -5.99
N VAL A 91 3.19 1.43 -5.81
CA VAL A 91 3.84 0.75 -4.67
C VAL A 91 3.32 1.31 -3.35
N ALA A 92 3.29 2.65 -3.21
CA ALA A 92 2.79 3.29 -2.00
C ALA A 92 1.31 2.99 -1.76
N ALA A 93 0.47 3.02 -2.81
CA ALA A 93 -0.94 2.67 -2.69
C ALA A 93 -1.12 1.22 -2.22
N SER A 94 -0.37 0.27 -2.76
CA SER A 94 -0.39 -1.14 -2.32
C SER A 94 -0.06 -1.30 -0.85
N ALA A 95 0.90 -0.53 -0.33
CA ALA A 95 1.24 -0.53 1.09
C ALA A 95 0.14 0.10 1.95
N ILE A 96 -0.39 1.26 1.53
CA ILE A 96 -1.32 2.04 2.34
C ILE A 96 -2.73 1.42 2.39
N ILE A 97 -3.20 0.78 1.32
CA ILE A 97 -4.57 0.24 1.23
C ILE A 97 -4.89 -0.73 2.38
N PRO A 98 -4.09 -1.77 2.65
CA PRO A 98 -4.33 -2.70 3.76
C PRO A 98 -4.36 -2.01 5.13
N ILE A 99 -3.46 -1.04 5.36
CA ILE A 99 -3.30 -0.41 6.67
C ILE A 99 -4.18 0.82 6.90
N PHE A 100 -4.90 1.29 5.88
CA PHE A 100 -5.65 2.55 5.97
C PHE A 100 -6.65 2.56 7.14
N GLY A 101 -7.25 1.42 7.51
CA GLY A 101 -8.18 1.35 8.64
C GLY A 101 -7.54 1.66 9.99
N PHE A 102 -6.24 1.41 10.13
CA PHE A 102 -5.49 1.66 11.36
C PHE A 102 -5.10 3.14 11.45
N ARG A 103 -5.20 3.73 12.65
CA ARG A 103 -4.87 5.15 12.85
C ARG A 103 -3.37 5.39 13.09
N ASP A 104 -2.73 4.46 13.80
CA ASP A 104 -1.36 4.63 14.31
C ASP A 104 -0.45 3.46 13.87
N TRP A 105 -0.66 2.95 12.65
CA TRP A 105 0.11 1.82 12.11
C TRP A 105 0.95 2.20 10.90
N GLU A 106 2.18 1.68 10.88
CA GLU A 106 3.19 1.93 9.85
C GLU A 106 4.11 0.72 9.70
N TYR A 107 4.66 0.52 8.51
CA TYR A 107 5.64 -0.54 8.24
C TYR A 107 7.01 -0.20 8.84
N ARG A 108 7.19 -0.40 10.14
CA ARG A 108 8.44 -0.05 10.85
C ARG A 108 9.64 -0.86 10.35
N ASN A 109 9.44 -2.15 10.11
CA ASN A 109 10.49 -3.08 9.71
C ASN A 109 10.61 -3.22 8.19
N LEU A 110 9.97 -2.35 7.39
CA LEU A 110 10.17 -2.33 5.93
C LEU A 110 11.38 -1.45 5.62
N GLY A 111 12.47 -2.04 5.13
CA GLY A 111 13.65 -1.30 4.69
C GLY A 111 13.46 -0.69 3.31
N GLU A 112 13.15 -1.54 2.34
CA GLU A 112 13.19 -1.16 0.91
C GLU A 112 12.23 -2.01 0.07
N VAL A 113 11.70 -1.41 -1.00
CA VAL A 113 10.91 -2.11 -2.01
C VAL A 113 11.73 -2.24 -3.29
N LEU A 114 11.95 -3.47 -3.73
CA LEU A 114 12.70 -3.80 -4.94
C LEU A 114 11.72 -4.09 -6.07
N VAL A 115 11.85 -3.38 -7.19
CA VAL A 115 10.97 -3.52 -8.36
C VAL A 115 11.78 -4.08 -9.53
N PHE A 116 11.28 -5.13 -10.16
CA PHE A 116 11.89 -5.82 -11.29
C PHE A 116 11.03 -5.63 -12.55
N PRO A 117 11.60 -5.74 -13.78
CA PRO A 117 10.82 -5.61 -15.02
C PRO A 117 9.97 -6.85 -15.32
N GLY A 118 10.06 -7.91 -14.51
CA GLY A 118 9.30 -9.15 -14.68
C GLY A 118 9.32 -10.03 -13.44
N SER A 119 8.96 -11.31 -13.61
CA SER A 119 8.95 -12.28 -12.50
C SER A 119 10.35 -12.48 -11.92
N ILE A 120 10.46 -12.37 -10.60
CA ILE A 120 11.70 -12.61 -9.84
C ILE A 120 12.26 -14.03 -10.06
N GLN A 121 11.40 -15.01 -10.35
CA GLN A 121 11.83 -16.40 -10.56
C GLN A 121 12.83 -16.50 -11.72
N LYS A 122 12.62 -15.73 -12.79
CA LYS A 122 13.56 -15.65 -13.92
C LYS A 122 14.94 -15.17 -13.47
N TYR A 123 14.98 -14.19 -12.57
CA TYR A 123 16.22 -13.63 -12.04
C TYR A 123 16.95 -14.54 -11.05
N LYS A 124 16.21 -15.37 -10.30
CA LYS A 124 16.78 -16.42 -9.43
C LYS A 124 17.39 -17.56 -10.26
N ASP A 125 16.71 -17.95 -11.34
CA ASP A 125 17.13 -19.07 -12.19
C ASP A 125 18.30 -18.69 -13.12
N GLU A 126 18.37 -17.44 -13.58
CA GLU A 126 19.43 -16.94 -14.48
C GLU A 126 20.77 -16.67 -13.79
N LYS A 127 20.91 -16.97 -12.49
CA LYS A 127 22.11 -16.63 -11.68
C LYS A 127 22.56 -15.18 -11.87
N SER A 128 21.63 -14.24 -11.92
CA SER A 128 21.99 -12.83 -12.01
C SER A 128 22.80 -12.43 -10.78
N GLU A 129 24.10 -12.15 -10.97
CA GLU A 129 25.00 -11.71 -9.89
C GLU A 129 24.42 -10.48 -9.20
N VAL A 130 23.73 -9.59 -9.94
CA VAL A 130 23.08 -8.40 -9.39
C VAL A 130 21.95 -8.77 -8.43
N VAL A 131 21.12 -9.78 -8.74
CA VAL A 131 20.04 -10.21 -7.84
C VAL A 131 20.58 -10.96 -6.64
N SER A 132 21.60 -11.82 -6.83
CA SER A 132 22.28 -12.48 -5.71
C SER A 132 23.08 -11.50 -4.85
N GLU A 133 23.60 -10.41 -5.41
CA GLU A 133 24.31 -9.37 -4.67
C GLU A 133 23.34 -8.44 -3.96
N VAL A 134 22.22 -8.06 -4.58
CA VAL A 134 21.17 -7.25 -3.93
C VAL A 134 20.52 -8.05 -2.81
N LEU A 135 20.11 -9.29 -3.06
CA LEU A 135 19.57 -10.20 -2.03
C LEU A 135 20.64 -10.73 -1.06
N GLY A 136 21.92 -10.70 -1.42
CA GLY A 136 23.05 -11.08 -0.56
C GLY A 136 23.58 -9.92 0.30
N ARG A 137 23.38 -8.67 -0.14
CA ARG A 137 23.54 -7.43 0.65
C ARG A 137 22.36 -7.18 1.58
N VAL A 138 21.26 -7.91 1.42
CA VAL A 138 20.23 -8.06 2.45
C VAL A 138 20.91 -8.71 3.64
N ASN A 139 21.42 -7.87 4.52
CA ASN A 139 22.24 -8.28 5.64
C ASN A 139 21.39 -9.21 6.54
N PRO A 140 21.78 -10.48 6.77
CA PRO A 140 21.04 -11.38 7.66
C PRO A 140 20.90 -10.84 9.09
N PHE A 141 21.69 -9.80 9.42
CA PHE A 141 21.76 -9.14 10.71
C PHE A 141 20.97 -7.82 10.78
N GLN A 142 20.30 -7.38 9.71
CA GLN A 142 19.34 -6.27 9.77
C GLN A 142 17.91 -6.81 9.82
N ASN A 143 17.15 -6.38 10.82
CA ASN A 143 15.71 -6.70 10.96
C ASN A 143 14.82 -5.97 9.93
N ASP A 144 15.40 -5.51 8.81
CA ASP A 144 14.68 -4.79 7.76
C ASP A 144 14.26 -5.77 6.68
N HIS A 145 12.95 -5.93 6.51
CA HIS A 145 12.33 -6.74 5.48
C HIS A 145 12.28 -5.99 4.15
N TYR A 146 12.31 -6.76 3.07
CA TYR A 146 12.27 -6.26 1.70
C TYR A 146 11.00 -6.78 1.02
N VAL A 147 10.34 -5.90 0.27
CA VAL A 147 9.21 -6.29 -0.59
C VAL A 147 9.71 -6.33 -2.03
N THR A 148 9.49 -7.44 -2.71
CA THR A 148 9.88 -7.61 -4.12
C THR A 148 8.65 -7.57 -5.01
N LEU A 149 8.65 -6.71 -6.02
CA LEU A 149 7.53 -6.53 -6.94
C LEU A 149 7.98 -6.63 -8.39
N SER A 150 7.10 -7.16 -9.24
CA SER A 150 7.23 -7.06 -10.70
C SER A 150 6.48 -5.82 -11.18
N LYS A 151 7.16 -4.87 -11.84
CA LYS A 151 6.54 -3.65 -12.40
C LYS A 151 5.30 -3.95 -13.26
N PRO A 152 5.36 -4.87 -14.26
CA PRO A 152 4.17 -5.16 -15.06
C PRO A 152 3.04 -5.81 -14.25
N ALA A 153 3.35 -6.61 -13.22
CA ALA A 153 2.33 -7.21 -12.37
C ALA A 153 1.68 -6.18 -11.43
N LEU A 154 2.48 -5.26 -10.89
CA LEU A 154 2.01 -4.13 -10.09
C LEU A 154 1.07 -3.24 -10.92
N GLU A 155 1.49 -2.83 -12.11
CA GLU A 155 0.66 -2.01 -12.99
C GLU A 155 -0.64 -2.74 -13.42
N GLN A 156 -0.55 -4.05 -13.68
CA GLN A 156 -1.71 -4.87 -14.01
C GLN A 156 -2.73 -4.90 -12.87
N GLY A 157 -2.27 -5.10 -11.63
CA GLY A 157 -3.17 -5.17 -10.46
C GLY A 157 -3.97 -3.89 -10.20
N PHE A 158 -3.48 -2.72 -10.65
CA PHE A 158 -4.23 -1.46 -10.57
C PHE A 158 -4.98 -1.11 -11.86
N ARG A 159 -4.78 -1.84 -12.95
CA ARG A 159 -5.48 -1.61 -14.21
C ARG A 159 -6.77 -2.41 -14.30
N ASP A 160 -6.77 -3.65 -13.79
CA ASP A 160 -7.87 -4.59 -13.97
C ASP A 160 -8.38 -5.14 -12.63
N MET A 161 -9.39 -4.49 -12.05
CA MET A 161 -10.06 -5.02 -10.86
C MET A 161 -10.87 -6.29 -11.16
N ALA A 162 -11.02 -6.72 -12.42
CA ALA A 162 -11.81 -7.88 -12.81
C ALA A 162 -11.08 -9.21 -12.61
N ASP A 163 -9.75 -9.25 -12.59
CA ASP A 163 -9.00 -10.50 -12.38
C ASP A 163 -8.87 -10.89 -10.89
N ARG A 164 -9.20 -9.97 -9.96
CA ARG A 164 -9.11 -10.12 -8.49
C ARG A 164 -7.68 -10.19 -7.96
N LYS A 165 -6.67 -9.86 -8.76
CA LYS A 165 -5.26 -10.01 -8.41
C LYS A 165 -4.60 -8.65 -8.30
N ASN A 166 -3.94 -8.41 -7.19
CA ASN A 166 -3.12 -7.24 -6.96
C ASN A 166 -1.88 -7.66 -6.21
N VAL A 167 -0.83 -8.01 -6.96
CA VAL A 167 0.46 -8.48 -6.41
C VAL A 167 1.04 -7.50 -5.41
N GLY A 168 0.86 -6.19 -5.62
CA GLY A 168 1.30 -5.21 -4.64
C GLY A 168 0.59 -5.40 -3.29
N ILE A 169 -0.75 -5.47 -3.29
CA ILE A 169 -1.53 -5.71 -2.05
C ILE A 169 -1.16 -7.07 -1.44
N HIS A 170 -0.94 -8.08 -2.27
CA HIS A 170 -0.54 -9.43 -1.84
C HIS A 170 0.77 -9.41 -1.04
N GLU A 171 1.85 -8.85 -1.60
CA GLU A 171 3.14 -8.79 -0.90
C GLU A 171 3.07 -7.96 0.39
N PHE A 172 2.29 -6.86 0.38
CA PHE A 172 2.08 -6.06 1.58
C PHE A 172 1.16 -6.72 2.61
N ALA A 173 0.36 -7.72 2.23
CA ALA A 173 -0.38 -8.56 3.16
C ALA A 173 0.56 -9.51 3.91
N HIS A 174 1.54 -10.12 3.23
CA HIS A 174 2.61 -10.90 3.89
C HIS A 174 3.41 -10.05 4.89
N MET A 175 3.72 -8.80 4.53
CA MET A 175 4.37 -7.87 5.46
C MET A 175 3.53 -7.56 6.71
N LEU A 176 2.21 -7.61 6.60
CA LEU A 176 1.33 -7.42 7.73
C LEU A 176 1.15 -8.68 8.56
N ASP A 177 1.13 -9.84 7.91
CA ASP A 177 1.19 -11.15 8.57
C ASP A 177 2.42 -11.22 9.48
N GLN A 178 3.58 -10.89 8.94
CA GLN A 178 4.87 -10.87 9.63
C GLN A 178 5.01 -9.82 10.74
N ALA A 179 4.00 -8.98 10.99
CA ALA A 179 4.13 -7.86 11.94
C ALA A 179 4.38 -8.30 13.40
N ASP A 180 3.99 -9.53 13.78
CA ASP A 180 4.27 -10.13 15.08
C ASP A 180 5.54 -11.03 15.09
N GLY A 181 6.19 -11.18 13.93
CA GLY A 181 7.40 -11.98 13.75
C GLY A 181 7.17 -13.33 13.09
N GLU A 182 5.92 -13.76 12.89
CA GLU A 182 5.55 -15.05 12.31
C GLU A 182 4.87 -14.88 10.94
N ILE A 183 5.04 -15.84 10.03
CA ILE A 183 4.33 -15.87 8.73
C ILE A 183 3.43 -17.08 8.73
N ASP A 184 2.22 -16.93 9.26
CA ASP A 184 1.26 -18.02 9.52
C ASP A 184 -0.19 -17.70 9.09
N GLY A 185 -0.39 -16.60 8.36
CA GLY A 185 -1.69 -16.10 7.94
C GLY A 185 -2.55 -15.51 9.07
N THR A 186 -2.01 -15.38 10.28
CA THR A 186 -2.71 -14.91 11.48
C THR A 186 -1.99 -13.67 12.05
N PRO A 187 -2.32 -12.46 11.58
CA PRO A 187 -1.61 -11.26 11.99
C PRO A 187 -1.99 -10.79 13.42
N THR A 188 -1.43 -11.40 14.45
CA THR A 188 -1.83 -11.16 15.85
C THR A 188 -1.43 -9.79 16.37
N ALA A 189 -0.46 -9.13 15.71
CA ALA A 189 -0.02 -7.77 16.02
C ALA A 189 -1.17 -6.75 16.04
N TYR A 190 -2.21 -6.95 15.23
CA TYR A 190 -3.36 -6.04 15.14
C TYR A 190 -4.72 -6.75 15.09
N LEU A 191 -4.75 -8.08 15.06
CA LEU A 191 -5.97 -8.87 15.20
C LEU A 191 -6.38 -8.94 16.69
N PRO A 192 -7.58 -8.48 17.08
CA PRO A 192 -8.05 -8.64 18.46
C PRO A 192 -7.99 -10.12 18.91
N ALA A 193 -7.43 -10.39 20.09
CA ALA A 193 -7.22 -11.75 20.60
C ALA A 193 -8.46 -12.66 20.51
N LYS A 194 -9.65 -12.10 20.76
CA LYS A 194 -10.96 -12.80 20.65
C LYS A 194 -11.31 -13.29 19.24
N LEU A 195 -10.67 -12.74 18.21
CA LEU A 195 -10.90 -13.06 16.79
C LEU A 195 -9.84 -14.00 16.23
N VAL A 196 -8.72 -14.23 16.92
CA VAL A 196 -7.63 -15.13 16.49
C VAL A 196 -8.16 -16.54 16.24
N GLN A 197 -8.80 -17.17 17.23
CA GLN A 197 -9.36 -18.52 17.07
C GLN A 197 -10.47 -18.58 16.00
N PRO A 198 -11.48 -17.68 15.98
CA PRO A 198 -12.47 -17.64 14.91
C PRO A 198 -11.88 -17.48 13.51
N TRP A 199 -10.78 -16.72 13.37
CA TRP A 199 -10.06 -16.54 12.12
C TRP A 199 -9.38 -17.82 11.68
N GLN A 200 -8.55 -18.41 12.53
CA GLN A 200 -7.81 -19.64 12.23
C GLN A 200 -8.75 -20.80 11.86
N GLU A 201 -9.85 -20.97 12.60
CA GLU A 201 -10.85 -22.01 12.30
C GLU A 201 -11.52 -21.77 10.93
N LEU A 202 -11.86 -20.51 10.61
CA LEU A 202 -12.46 -20.19 9.32
C LEU A 202 -11.47 -20.37 8.17
N MET A 203 -10.22 -19.93 8.35
CA MET A 203 -9.13 -20.08 7.39
C MET A 203 -8.92 -21.55 7.07
N TYR A 204 -8.71 -22.40 8.08
CA TYR A 204 -8.59 -23.85 7.90
C TYR A 204 -9.76 -24.43 7.09
N ARG A 205 -11.00 -24.13 7.49
CA ARG A 205 -12.20 -24.61 6.77
C ARG A 205 -12.27 -24.13 5.32
N LYS A 206 -11.80 -22.92 5.04
CA LYS A 206 -11.82 -22.34 3.69
C LYS A 206 -10.72 -22.95 2.81
N ILE A 207 -9.51 -23.14 3.35
CA ILE A 207 -8.42 -23.87 2.68
C ILE A 207 -8.89 -25.28 2.31
N GLN A 208 -9.50 -26.03 3.23
CA GLN A 208 -10.04 -27.36 2.94
C GLN A 208 -11.13 -27.35 1.85
N LYS A 209 -11.95 -26.30 1.75
CA LYS A 209 -12.92 -26.16 0.65
C LYS A 209 -12.27 -25.85 -0.68
N ILE A 210 -11.19 -25.06 -0.70
CA ILE A 210 -10.40 -24.78 -1.91
C ILE A 210 -9.77 -26.08 -2.41
N LEU A 211 -9.10 -26.84 -1.55
CA LEU A 211 -8.49 -28.14 -1.89
C LEU A 211 -9.50 -29.18 -2.44
N GLN A 212 -10.77 -29.07 -2.06
CA GLN A 212 -11.85 -29.93 -2.56
C GLN A 212 -12.49 -29.41 -3.87
N GLY A 213 -12.05 -28.28 -4.42
CA GLY A 213 -12.68 -27.62 -5.56
C GLY A 213 -14.07 -27.05 -5.25
N LYS A 214 -14.38 -26.77 -3.99
CA LYS A 214 -15.69 -26.30 -3.48
C LYS A 214 -15.68 -24.83 -3.06
N SER A 215 -14.77 -24.05 -3.62
CA SER A 215 -14.58 -22.62 -3.34
C SER A 215 -14.28 -21.90 -4.65
N ASP A 216 -14.65 -20.62 -4.77
CA ASP A 216 -14.27 -19.77 -5.90
C ASP A 216 -13.16 -18.75 -5.56
N ILE A 217 -12.52 -18.93 -4.40
CA ILE A 217 -11.23 -18.34 -4.06
C ILE A 217 -10.15 -19.07 -4.88
N ASP A 218 -9.14 -18.33 -5.37
CA ASP A 218 -8.03 -18.87 -6.16
C ASP A 218 -7.35 -20.04 -5.41
N ASP A 219 -7.07 -21.13 -6.13
CA ASP A 219 -6.47 -22.35 -5.58
C ASP A 219 -5.09 -22.08 -4.98
N TYR A 220 -4.38 -21.05 -5.45
CA TYR A 220 -3.11 -20.61 -4.88
C TYR A 220 -3.22 -20.28 -3.40
N GLY A 221 -4.37 -19.76 -2.95
CA GLY A 221 -4.62 -19.48 -1.54
C GLY A 221 -4.69 -20.72 -0.64
N ALA A 222 -4.64 -21.94 -1.18
CA ALA A 222 -4.53 -23.17 -0.38
C ALA A 222 -3.08 -23.68 -0.24
N THR A 223 -2.09 -22.95 -0.77
CA THR A 223 -0.67 -23.33 -0.70
C THR A 223 -0.14 -23.27 0.73
N SER A 224 -0.56 -22.27 1.50
CA SER A 224 -0.29 -22.12 2.93
C SER A 224 -1.30 -21.17 3.57
N GLU A 225 -1.33 -21.08 4.88
CA GLU A 225 -2.13 -20.12 5.63
C GLU A 225 -1.77 -18.66 5.31
N ALA A 226 -0.48 -18.35 5.18
CA ALA A 226 0.00 -17.03 4.78
C ALA A 226 -0.50 -16.66 3.37
N GLU A 227 -0.41 -17.59 2.42
CA GLU A 227 -0.93 -17.39 1.07
C GLU A 227 -2.45 -17.25 1.05
N PHE A 228 -3.16 -18.01 1.89
CA PHE A 228 -4.59 -17.81 2.07
C PHE A 228 -4.90 -16.38 2.51
N PHE A 229 -4.20 -15.88 3.54
CA PHE A 229 -4.39 -14.53 4.06
C PHE A 229 -4.12 -13.46 2.99
N ALA A 230 -3.02 -13.58 2.24
CA ALA A 230 -2.69 -12.64 1.18
C ALA A 230 -3.74 -12.65 0.04
N VAL A 231 -4.14 -13.83 -0.44
CA VAL A 231 -5.17 -13.98 -1.49
C VAL A 231 -6.52 -13.40 -1.06
N VAL A 232 -6.99 -13.70 0.15
CA VAL A 232 -8.29 -13.16 0.60
C VAL A 232 -8.22 -11.66 0.88
N THR A 233 -7.03 -11.12 1.17
CA THR A 233 -6.80 -9.68 1.28
C THR A 233 -6.92 -8.98 -0.07
N GLU A 234 -6.37 -9.55 -1.14
CA GLU A 234 -6.59 -9.06 -2.51
C GLU A 234 -8.09 -9.03 -2.83
N TYR A 235 -8.80 -10.14 -2.60
CA TYR A 235 -10.24 -10.21 -2.85
C TYR A 235 -11.03 -9.17 -2.04
N PHE A 236 -10.60 -8.89 -0.81
CA PHE A 236 -11.26 -7.95 0.09
C PHE A 236 -11.16 -6.50 -0.40
N PHE A 237 -10.04 -6.11 -1.01
CA PHE A 237 -9.86 -4.75 -1.51
C PHE A 237 -10.25 -4.59 -2.99
N GLU A 238 -10.07 -5.62 -3.82
CA GLU A 238 -10.38 -5.58 -5.25
C GLU A 238 -11.86 -5.88 -5.54
N LYS A 239 -12.46 -6.90 -4.90
CA LYS A 239 -13.86 -7.29 -5.11
C LYS A 239 -14.65 -7.55 -3.82
N PRO A 240 -14.75 -6.55 -2.92
CA PRO A 240 -15.44 -6.71 -1.64
C PRO A 240 -16.91 -7.09 -1.76
N GLY A 241 -17.60 -6.62 -2.80
CA GLY A 241 -19.01 -6.94 -3.05
C GLY A 241 -19.22 -8.44 -3.25
N GLN A 242 -18.41 -9.04 -4.12
CA GLN A 242 -18.44 -10.46 -4.44
C GLN A 242 -17.98 -11.32 -3.25
N LEU A 243 -16.91 -10.90 -2.56
CA LEU A 243 -16.41 -11.61 -1.37
C LEU A 243 -17.48 -11.63 -0.27
N ALA A 244 -18.19 -10.53 -0.04
CA ALA A 244 -19.26 -10.46 0.95
C ALA A 244 -20.51 -11.24 0.58
N GLU A 245 -20.79 -11.42 -0.71
CA GLU A 245 -21.93 -12.20 -1.18
C GLU A 245 -21.65 -13.70 -1.08
N LYS A 246 -20.50 -14.15 -1.57
CA LYS A 246 -20.14 -15.57 -1.64
C LYS A 246 -19.49 -16.11 -0.36
N HIS A 247 -18.78 -15.26 0.38
CA HIS A 247 -18.07 -15.61 1.61
C HIS A 247 -18.40 -14.62 2.74
N PRO A 248 -19.69 -14.45 3.13
CA PRO A 248 -20.12 -13.40 4.07
C PRO A 248 -19.36 -13.43 5.39
N ARG A 249 -19.16 -14.62 5.97
CA ARG A 249 -18.42 -14.75 7.25
C ARG A 249 -16.93 -14.38 7.13
N LEU A 250 -16.31 -14.69 5.99
CA LEU A 250 -14.91 -14.31 5.71
C LEU A 250 -14.80 -12.79 5.60
N TYR A 251 -15.71 -12.18 4.85
CA TYR A 251 -15.79 -10.73 4.70
C TYR A 251 -16.00 -10.00 6.04
N GLU A 252 -16.85 -10.53 6.92
CA GLU A 252 -17.07 -9.98 8.27
C GLU A 252 -15.81 -10.00 9.14
N LEU A 253 -15.04 -11.09 9.10
CA LEU A 253 -13.78 -11.16 9.85
C LEU A 253 -12.72 -10.23 9.26
N LEU A 254 -12.56 -10.20 7.94
CA LEU A 254 -11.62 -9.28 7.28
C LEU A 254 -11.98 -7.81 7.54
N THR A 255 -13.27 -7.48 7.62
CA THR A 255 -13.74 -6.14 8.03
C THR A 255 -13.24 -5.77 9.43
N GLN A 256 -13.19 -6.72 10.35
CA GLN A 256 -12.70 -6.51 11.71
C GLN A 256 -11.17 -6.50 11.77
N ILE A 257 -10.50 -7.39 11.03
CA ILE A 257 -9.03 -7.48 10.92
C ILE A 257 -8.49 -6.14 10.39
N PHE A 258 -8.98 -5.67 9.25
CA PHE A 258 -8.47 -4.46 8.61
C PHE A 258 -9.07 -3.17 9.19
N GLN A 259 -10.11 -3.25 10.01
CA GLN A 259 -10.90 -2.09 10.48
C GLN A 259 -11.44 -1.23 9.31
N GLN A 260 -11.74 -1.87 8.18
CA GLN A 260 -12.22 -1.24 6.97
C GLN A 260 -13.47 -1.97 6.46
N ASN A 261 -14.38 -1.25 5.82
CA ASN A 261 -15.53 -1.86 5.15
C ASN A 261 -15.60 -1.42 3.68
N PRO A 262 -14.81 -2.03 2.79
CA PRO A 262 -14.76 -1.64 1.38
C PRO A 262 -16.13 -1.78 0.70
N LYS A 263 -16.95 -2.81 0.97
CA LYS A 263 -18.30 -2.97 0.37
C LYS A 263 -19.22 -1.78 0.64
N ARG A 264 -19.24 -1.24 1.86
CA ARG A 264 -20.03 -0.02 2.18
C ARG A 264 -19.49 1.23 1.49
N ARG A 265 -18.24 1.20 1.01
CA ARG A 265 -17.58 2.25 0.23
C ARG A 265 -17.77 2.10 -1.28
N PHE A 266 -17.92 0.87 -1.80
CA PHE A 266 -18.13 0.54 -3.23
C PHE A 266 -19.54 0.85 -3.79
N ARG A 267 -20.39 1.60 -3.09
CA ARG A 267 -21.67 2.14 -3.65
C ARG A 267 -21.41 3.33 -4.60
N ILE A 268 -20.47 3.19 -5.52
CA ILE A 268 -20.14 4.19 -6.55
C ILE A 268 -20.54 3.63 -7.91
N ASN A 269 -21.11 4.50 -8.75
CA ASN A 269 -21.63 4.19 -10.07
C ASN A 269 -20.58 3.45 -10.93
N PHE A 270 -20.74 2.15 -11.12
CA PHE A 270 -19.94 1.30 -12.03
C PHE A 270 -19.79 1.90 -13.44
N ARG A 271 -20.75 2.76 -13.86
CA ARG A 271 -20.74 3.50 -15.11
C ARG A 271 -19.60 4.52 -15.25
N GLU A 272 -19.12 5.12 -14.16
CA GLU A 272 -17.97 6.04 -14.19
C GLU A 272 -16.64 5.27 -14.21
N LEU A 273 -16.58 4.09 -13.58
CA LEU A 273 -15.40 3.23 -13.53
C LEU A 273 -15.09 2.56 -14.88
N LEU A 274 -16.13 2.15 -15.60
CA LEU A 274 -16.02 1.50 -16.93
C LEU A 274 -15.76 2.49 -18.07
N ASN A 275 -15.62 3.79 -17.79
CA ASN A 275 -15.34 4.80 -18.79
C ASN A 275 -14.14 5.68 -18.38
N PRO A 276 -12.91 5.14 -18.38
CA PRO A 276 -11.69 5.86 -17.99
C PRO A 276 -11.35 7.05 -18.92
N HIS A 277 -12.08 7.20 -20.02
CA HIS A 277 -12.02 8.35 -20.93
C HIS A 277 -13.35 9.14 -21.01
N GLY A 278 -14.29 8.83 -20.12
CA GLY A 278 -15.70 9.18 -20.26
C GLY A 278 -16.16 10.50 -19.67
N LYS A 279 -15.41 11.06 -18.71
CA LYS A 279 -15.70 12.41 -18.23
C LYS A 279 -14.64 13.35 -18.77
N ARG A 280 -14.86 13.84 -20.00
CA ARG A 280 -14.20 15.07 -20.44
C ARG A 280 -14.61 16.14 -19.43
N LEU A 281 -13.64 16.60 -18.64
CA LEU A 281 -13.84 17.66 -17.67
C LEU A 281 -14.61 18.80 -18.35
N GLY A 282 -15.80 19.09 -17.85
CA GLY A 282 -16.73 20.01 -18.50
C GLY A 282 -16.08 21.38 -18.60
N ARG A 283 -16.18 22.05 -19.76
CA ARG A 283 -15.56 23.37 -19.97
C ARG A 283 -15.89 24.37 -18.85
N ASN A 284 -17.04 24.23 -18.21
CA ASN A 284 -17.50 25.13 -17.15
C ASN A 284 -17.32 24.57 -15.72
N GLU A 285 -16.79 23.37 -15.54
CA GLU A 285 -16.51 22.79 -14.22
C GLU A 285 -15.31 23.50 -13.55
N PRO A 286 -15.24 23.52 -12.20
CA PRO A 286 -14.08 24.04 -11.49
C PRO A 286 -12.79 23.35 -11.95
N CYS A 287 -11.74 24.14 -12.18
CA CYS A 287 -10.48 23.63 -12.69
C CYS A 287 -9.77 22.78 -11.60
N PRO A 288 -9.30 21.57 -11.92
CA PRO A 288 -8.74 20.64 -10.94
C PRO A 288 -7.36 21.06 -10.41
N CYS A 289 -6.75 22.11 -10.97
CA CYS A 289 -5.49 22.67 -10.47
C CYS A 289 -5.66 23.59 -9.25
N GLY A 290 -6.87 23.76 -8.73
CA GLY A 290 -7.14 24.57 -7.54
C GLY A 290 -7.09 26.09 -7.77
N SER A 291 -7.11 26.55 -9.03
CA SER A 291 -7.05 28.00 -9.35
C SER A 291 -8.32 28.77 -8.98
N GLY A 292 -9.42 28.09 -8.64
CA GLY A 292 -10.74 28.70 -8.43
C GLY A 292 -11.48 29.07 -9.72
N GLU A 293 -10.84 28.94 -10.89
CA GLU A 293 -11.45 29.26 -12.19
C GLU A 293 -12.13 28.07 -12.87
N LYS A 294 -12.95 28.32 -13.89
CA LYS A 294 -13.54 27.27 -14.75
C LYS A 294 -12.46 26.61 -15.62
N TYR A 295 -12.54 25.31 -15.84
CA TYR A 295 -11.54 24.52 -16.59
C TYR A 295 -11.18 25.13 -17.96
N LYS A 296 -12.17 25.66 -18.71
CA LYS A 296 -11.95 26.30 -20.01
C LYS A 296 -11.09 27.57 -19.97
N ASN A 297 -11.00 28.23 -18.82
CA ASN A 297 -10.26 29.48 -18.64
C ASN A 297 -8.87 29.25 -18.03
N CYS A 298 -8.55 28.02 -17.63
CA CYS A 298 -7.31 27.71 -16.93
C CYS A 298 -6.53 26.61 -17.66
N CYS A 299 -6.52 25.37 -17.15
CA CYS A 299 -5.70 24.29 -17.71
C CYS A 299 -6.06 23.88 -19.14
N LEU A 300 -7.28 24.17 -19.61
CA LEU A 300 -7.66 23.87 -21.01
C LEU A 300 -6.98 24.82 -22.01
N LEU A 301 -6.68 26.06 -21.64
CA LEU A 301 -5.95 27.00 -22.51
C LEU A 301 -4.46 26.65 -22.61
N LYS A 302 -3.90 26.08 -21.55
CA LYS A 302 -2.50 25.63 -21.49
C LYS A 302 -2.22 24.35 -22.28
N ARG A 303 -3.27 23.71 -22.82
CA ARG A 303 -3.19 22.48 -23.62
C ARG A 303 -3.11 22.73 -25.14
N LYS A 304 -2.99 23.98 -25.58
CA LYS A 304 -2.78 24.36 -26.98
C LYS A 304 -1.31 24.57 -27.27
#